data_AF-A0A259NCY2-F1
#
_entry.id   AF-A0A259NCY2-F1
#
_cell.length_a   1.000
_cell.length_b   1.000
_cell.length_c   1.000
_cell.angle_alpha   90.00
_cell.angle_beta   90.00
_cell.angle_gamma   90.00
#
_symmetry.space_group_name_H-M   'P 1'
#
loop_
_entity.id
_entity.type
_entity.pdbx_description
1 polymer ?
#
loop_
_entity_poly.entity_id
_entity_poly.type
_entity_poly.pdbx_seq_one_letter_code
_entity_poly.pdbx_strand_id
1 'polypeptide(L)'
;MNITHRPVLLAEAVTALISGPLITPSDTSKNILMIDGTFGRGGHTQALLSRLGVNARMISFDKDLEAIAVAEKINDSRLRIVHDSF
;
A
#
# COMPACT_ATOMS: atom_id res chain seq x y z
N MET A 1 19.11 16.61 12.42
CA MET A 1 17.74 16.15 12.73
C MET A 1 17.31 15.25 11.60
N ASN A 2 16.97 13.99 11.88
CA ASN A 2 16.32 13.14 10.87
C ASN A 2 14.83 13.44 10.90
N ILE A 3 14.29 13.97 9.80
CA ILE A 3 12.85 14.15 9.63
C ILE A 3 12.31 12.84 9.06
N THR A 4 11.54 12.10 9.86
CA THR A 4 10.89 10.86 9.42
C THR A 4 9.48 11.19 8.95
N HIS A 5 9.14 10.79 7.72
CA HIS A 5 7.79 10.93 7.19
C HIS A 5 6.80 10.07 7.99
N ARG A 6 5.73 10.68 8.51
CA ARG A 6 4.64 9.98 9.21
C ARG A 6 3.36 10.08 8.39
N PRO A 7 2.78 8.95 7.93
CA PRO A 7 1.50 8.97 7.23
C PRO A 7 0.38 9.49 8.13
N VAL A 8 -0.49 10.31 7.56
CA VAL A 8 -1.67 10.87 8.23
C VAL A 8 -2.76 9.80 8.31
N LEU A 9 -3.39 9.64 9.48
CA LEU A 9 -4.49 8.68 9.72
C LEU A 9 -4.19 7.24 9.31
N LEU A 10 -2.94 6.79 9.52
CA LEU A 10 -2.48 5.47 9.09
C LEU A 10 -3.33 4.33 9.64
N ALA A 11 -3.65 4.36 10.93
CA ALA A 11 -4.36 3.26 11.58
C ALA A 11 -5.81 3.20 11.11
N GLU A 12 -6.46 4.36 11.00
CA GLU A 12 -7.84 4.52 10.58
C GLU A 12 -8.03 4.07 9.13
N ALA A 13 -7.18 4.53 8.21
CA ALA A 13 -7.24 4.17 6.79
C ALA A 13 -7.02 2.67 6.56
N VAL A 14 -6.01 2.08 7.23
CA VAL A 14 -5.74 0.64 7.13
C VAL A 14 -6.91 -0.17 7.67
N THR A 15 -7.40 0.17 8.87
CA THR A 15 -8.53 -0.54 9.51
C THR A 15 -9.78 -0.49 8.66
N ALA A 16 -10.12 0.68 8.11
CA ALA A 16 -11.29 0.84 7.25
C ALA A 16 -11.26 -0.07 6.03
N LEU A 17 -10.08 -0.33 5.44
CA LEU A 17 -9.94 -1.19 4.27
C LEU A 17 -9.93 -2.68 4.64
N ILE A 18 -9.15 -3.10 5.65
CA ILE A 18 -8.96 -4.53 5.97
C ILE A 18 -10.08 -5.12 6.84
N SER A 19 -10.90 -4.26 7.46
CA SER A 19 -12.07 -4.67 8.25
C SER A 19 -13.38 -4.17 7.63
N GLY A 20 -13.31 -3.68 6.39
CA GLY A 20 -14.47 -3.24 5.63
C GLY A 20 -15.26 -4.40 5.04
N PRO A 21 -16.40 -4.12 4.36
CA PRO A 21 -17.27 -5.15 3.82
C PRO A 21 -16.67 -5.94 2.65
N LEU A 22 -15.61 -5.41 2.01
CA LEU A 22 -14.98 -6.00 0.83
C LEU A 22 -13.86 -6.99 1.18
N ILE A 23 -13.25 -6.84 2.36
CA ILE A 23 -12.12 -7.66 2.81
C ILE A 23 -12.41 -8.04 4.25
N THR A 24 -12.64 -9.32 4.46
CA THR A 24 -12.86 -9.90 5.77
C THR A 24 -11.59 -10.60 6.26
N PRO A 25 -11.39 -10.74 7.59
CA PRO A 25 -10.23 -11.45 8.14
C PRO A 25 -10.06 -12.90 7.63
N SER A 26 -11.15 -13.53 7.20
CA SER A 26 -11.17 -14.87 6.59
C SER A 26 -10.65 -14.92 5.15
N ASP A 27 -10.44 -13.77 4.50
CA ASP A 27 -10.06 -13.67 3.08
C ASP A 27 -8.55 -13.82 2.85
N THR A 28 -7.80 -14.35 3.83
CA THR A 28 -6.36 -14.58 3.74
C THR A 28 -5.94 -15.52 2.60
N SER A 29 -6.84 -16.40 2.14
CA SER A 29 -6.62 -17.27 0.99
C SER A 29 -7.06 -16.65 -0.35
N LYS A 30 -7.79 -15.53 -0.34
CA LYS A 30 -8.28 -14.87 -1.57
C LYS A 30 -7.17 -14.05 -2.22
N ASN A 31 -7.23 -13.99 -3.55
CA ASN A 31 -6.37 -13.13 -4.37
C ASN A 31 -6.93 -11.70 -4.37
N ILE A 32 -6.67 -10.98 -3.27
CA ILE A 32 -7.08 -9.58 -3.11
C ILE A 32 -6.17 -8.70 -3.97
N LEU A 33 -6.77 -7.82 -4.78
CA LEU A 33 -6.07 -6.75 -5.46
C LEU A 33 -6.42 -5.42 -4.79
N MET A 34 -5.41 -4.72 -4.28
CA MET A 34 -5.53 -3.38 -3.73
C MET A 34 -4.92 -2.34 -4.66
N ILE A 35 -5.49 -1.15 -4.63
CA ILE A 35 -4.99 0.02 -5.36
C ILE A 35 -4.72 1.14 -4.35
N ASP A 36 -3.49 1.64 -4.33
CA ASP A 36 -3.11 2.88 -3.64
C ASP A 36 -2.89 3.97 -4.70
N GLY A 37 -3.85 4.88 -4.85
CA GLY A 37 -3.79 5.93 -5.86
C GLY A 37 -2.73 7.02 -5.60
N THR A 38 -2.16 7.07 -4.39
CA THR A 38 -1.30 8.17 -3.96
C THR A 38 -0.17 7.66 -3.08
N PHE A 39 0.75 6.87 -3.66
CA PHE A 39 1.81 6.18 -2.94
C PHE A 39 2.62 7.11 -2.02
N GLY A 40 3.05 8.27 -2.54
CA GLY A 40 3.80 9.31 -1.84
C GLY A 40 5.15 8.83 -1.30
N ARG A 41 5.16 8.39 -0.04
CA ARG A 41 6.34 7.80 0.63
C ARG A 41 6.10 6.36 1.12
N GLY A 42 5.01 5.73 0.66
CA GLY A 42 4.75 4.30 0.80
C GLY A 42 4.20 3.82 2.14
N GLY A 43 3.96 4.71 3.11
CA GLY A 43 3.59 4.29 4.46
C GLY A 43 2.25 3.55 4.54
N HIS A 44 1.22 3.97 3.78
CA HIS A 44 -0.05 3.26 3.69
C HIS A 44 0.09 1.93 2.93
N THR A 45 0.71 1.96 1.75
CA THR A 45 1.04 0.76 0.96
C THR A 45 1.74 -0.31 1.80
N GLN A 46 2.79 0.03 2.55
CA GLN A 46 3.54 -0.92 3.39
C GLN A 46 2.68 -1.45 4.55
N ALA A 47 1.90 -0.58 5.20
CA ALA A 47 1.03 -1.00 6.28
C ALA A 47 -0.07 -1.97 5.80
N LEU A 48 -0.65 -1.74 4.62
CA LEU A 48 -1.60 -2.65 3.99
C LEU A 48 -0.95 -3.99 3.63
N LEU A 49 0.21 -3.97 2.96
CA LEU A 49 0.97 -5.18 2.62
C LEU A 49 1.33 -6.02 3.85
N SER A 50 1.59 -5.40 5.00
CA SER A 50 1.87 -6.10 6.27
C SER A 50 0.68 -6.87 6.84
N ARG A 51 -0.55 -6.49 6.44
CA ARG A 51 -1.81 -7.07 6.91
C ARG A 51 -2.42 -8.04 5.91
N LEU A 52 -2.07 -7.90 4.64
CA LEU A 52 -2.57 -8.74 3.56
C LEU A 52 -1.81 -10.06 3.46
N GLY A 53 -2.52 -11.11 3.03
CA GLY A 53 -1.94 -12.43 2.77
C GLY A 53 -0.91 -12.43 1.65
N VAL A 54 -0.15 -13.52 1.55
CA VAL A 54 0.93 -13.69 0.55
C VAL A 54 0.41 -13.70 -0.90
N ASN A 55 -0.87 -14.04 -1.10
CA ASN A 55 -1.50 -14.08 -2.41
C ASN A 55 -2.12 -12.74 -2.84
N ALA A 56 -2.09 -11.72 -1.97
CA ALA A 56 -2.58 -10.41 -2.31
C ALA A 56 -1.61 -9.69 -3.27
N ARG A 57 -2.15 -8.73 -4.00
CA ARG A 57 -1.39 -7.85 -4.91
C ARG A 57 -1.73 -6.40 -4.60
N MET A 58 -0.74 -5.53 -4.72
CA MET A 58 -0.86 -4.10 -4.52
C MET A 58 -0.37 -3.39 -5.78
N ILE A 59 -1.21 -2.52 -6.35
CA ILE A 59 -0.81 -1.59 -7.40
C ILE A 59 -0.84 -0.19 -6.80
N SER A 60 0.31 0.46 -6.75
CA SER A 60 0.40 1.82 -6.24
C SER A 60 0.72 2.78 -7.39
N PHE A 61 0.16 3.98 -7.34
CA PHE A 61 0.34 5.03 -8.34
C PHE A 61 1.01 6.25 -7.69
N ASP A 62 1.88 6.90 -8.45
CA ASP A 62 2.32 8.27 -8.17
C ASP A 62 2.84 8.93 -9.45
N LYS A 63 2.79 10.26 -9.52
CA LYS A 63 3.39 11.06 -10.61
C LYS A 63 4.79 11.57 -10.26
N ASP A 64 5.16 11.53 -8.98
CA ASP A 64 6.44 12.02 -8.49
C ASP A 64 7.53 10.94 -8.66
N LEU A 65 8.57 11.24 -9.44
CA LEU A 65 9.72 10.34 -9.62
C LEU A 65 10.43 10.02 -8.30
N GLU A 66 10.41 10.91 -7.30
CA GLU A 66 10.95 10.59 -5.98
C GLU A 66 10.12 9.51 -5.28
N ALA A 67 8.80 9.55 -5.43
CA ALA A 67 7.89 8.54 -4.91
C ALA A 67 8.16 7.18 -5.57
N ILE A 68 8.39 7.16 -6.89
CA ILE A 68 8.78 5.95 -7.62
C ILE A 68 10.11 5.39 -7.08
N ALA A 69 11.13 6.23 -6.90
CA ALA A 69 12.42 5.81 -6.36
C ALA A 69 12.33 5.30 -4.91
N VAL A 70 11.34 5.75 -4.13
CA VAL A 70 11.04 5.19 -2.80
C VAL A 70 10.36 3.83 -2.92
N ALA A 71 9.40 3.67 -3.84
CA ALA A 71 8.70 2.41 -4.07
C ALA A 71 9.64 1.29 -4.55
N GLU A 72 10.59 1.60 -5.44
CA GLU A 72 11.57 0.65 -5.96
C GLU A 72 12.49 0.06 -4.87
N LYS A 73 12.62 0.74 -3.73
CA LYS A 73 13.39 0.24 -2.57
C LYS A 73 12.61 -0.76 -1.72
N ILE A 74 11.30 -0.91 -1.96
CA ILE A 74 10.44 -1.85 -1.23
C ILE A 74 10.55 -3.22 -1.90
N ASN A 75 11.20 -4.15 -1.20
CA ASN A 75 11.38 -5.51 -1.70
C ASN A 75 10.21 -6.43 -1.31
N ASP A 76 9.06 -6.24 -1.95
CA ASP A 76 7.87 -7.10 -1.82
C ASP A 76 7.32 -7.44 -3.20
N SER A 77 7.31 -8.72 -3.57
CA SER A 77 6.88 -9.19 -4.90
C SER A 77 5.40 -8.94 -5.20
N ARG A 78 4.61 -8.62 -4.17
CA ARG A 78 3.19 -8.28 -4.30
C ARG A 78 2.97 -6.84 -4.75
N LEU A 79 3.98 -5.98 -4.61
CA LEU A 79 3.89 -4.55 -4.95
C LEU A 79 4.29 -4.29 -6.40
N ARG A 80 3.43 -3.56 -7.12
CA ARG A 80 3.72 -2.96 -8.41
C ARG A 80 3.52 -1.45 -8.32
N ILE A 81 4.58 -0.69 -8.51
CA ILE A 81 4.50 0.77 -8.66
C ILE A 81 4.24 1.14 -10.13
N VAL A 82 3.38 2.13 -10.35
CA VAL A 82 3.04 2.71 -11.65
C VAL A 82 3.31 4.22 -11.58
N HIS A 83 4.12 4.71 -12.50
CA HIS A 83 4.40 6.14 -12.66
C HIS A 83 3.36 6.75 -13.62
N ASP A 84 2.20 7.12 -13.09
CA ASP A 84 1.10 7.73 -13.85
C ASP A 84 0.09 8.42 -12.91
N SER A 85 -0.92 9.07 -13.50
CA SER A 85 -2.16 9.46 -12.81
C SER A 85 -2.97 8.23 -12.40
N PHE A 86 -3.66 8.35 -11.25
CA PHE A 86 -4.70 7.42 -10.85
C PHE A 86 -6.03 7.70 -11.57
#